data_AF-A0AAQ3SM28-F1
#
_entry.id   AF-A0AAQ3SM28-F1
#
_cell.length_a   1.000
_cell.length_b   1.000
_cell.length_c   1.000
_cell.angle_alpha   90.00
_cell.angle_beta   90.00
_cell.angle_gamma   90.00
#
_symmetry.space_group_name_H-M   'P 1'
#
loop_
_entity.id
_entity.type
_entity.pdbx_description
1 polymer ?
#
loop_
_entity_poly.entity_id
_entity_poly.type
_entity_poly.pdbx_seq_one_letter_code
_entity_poly.pdbx_strand_id
1 'polypeptide(L)'
;MVGISIYVFKILQVDKLKVLSESLTNSSAKAEKRIIDNRLQKEESLIFRVTKTNEVSGIEKELVAEISELEEQRNRLEAELKKVNTKLKAATVKLKKTREERDQFDEASNQIVLHLKTKEDELSRSIASCKVEASTVSAWISFLENTWKLQCLFEELKEKQANEELDKCGVCFAKLIKHHVSACLEELSTSIDRIKTFVDNLKIFGDRSLSADDGANGPSKQSNPRKYLEEEYLQTEKKVVAAFSLVDSIRAIYSSNQDYYKTSLCRKDDPEVKNLLATIDKLRVEFESVPRPVLRIEIREQEEKAKRSRSLKLRVSGAPSHSRSDSPIAVQLRTRLPSESESELAKFDQEYKADEINGWEFDDLEDVPRPDFL
;
A
#
# COMPACT_ATOMS: atom_id res chain seq x y z
N MET A 1 -187.60 -38.76 -61.96
CA MET A 1 -186.36 -38.11 -62.47
C MET A 1 -185.58 -37.48 -61.29
N VAL A 2 -185.05 -38.30 -60.36
CA VAL A 2 -184.31 -37.81 -59.14
C VAL A 2 -183.14 -38.74 -58.76
N GLY A 3 -183.19 -40.03 -59.10
CA GLY A 3 -182.16 -41.03 -58.76
C GLY A 3 -180.82 -40.93 -59.51
N ILE A 4 -180.76 -40.24 -60.66
CA ILE A 4 -179.50 -40.05 -61.43
C ILE A 4 -178.66 -38.90 -60.84
N SER A 5 -179.29 -37.91 -60.19
CA SER A 5 -178.59 -36.77 -59.58
C SER A 5 -177.80 -37.16 -58.31
N ILE A 6 -178.30 -38.13 -57.54
CA ILE A 6 -177.63 -38.64 -56.32
C ILE A 6 -176.39 -39.48 -56.66
N TYR A 7 -176.41 -40.24 -57.76
CA TYR A 7 -175.29 -41.10 -58.16
C TYR A 7 -174.12 -40.28 -58.71
N VAL A 8 -174.39 -39.22 -59.50
CA VAL A 8 -173.37 -38.26 -59.98
C VAL A 8 -172.79 -37.45 -58.82
N PHE A 9 -173.61 -37.02 -57.85
CA PHE A 9 -173.13 -36.32 -56.65
C PHE A 9 -172.19 -37.19 -55.79
N LYS A 10 -172.51 -38.47 -55.59
CA LYS A 10 -171.62 -39.41 -54.87
C LYS A 10 -170.32 -39.70 -55.61
N ILE A 11 -170.35 -39.91 -56.94
CA ILE A 11 -169.13 -40.14 -57.74
C ILE A 11 -168.23 -38.91 -57.71
N LEU A 12 -168.78 -37.70 -57.86
CA LEU A 12 -168.02 -36.45 -57.78
C LEU A 12 -167.42 -36.23 -56.38
N GLN A 13 -168.14 -36.65 -55.33
CA GLN A 13 -167.66 -36.58 -53.95
C GLN A 13 -166.55 -37.60 -53.67
N VAL A 14 -166.64 -38.81 -54.23
CA VAL A 14 -165.58 -39.84 -54.15
C VAL A 14 -164.33 -39.42 -54.92
N ASP A 15 -164.45 -38.85 -56.13
CA ASP A 15 -163.30 -38.36 -56.89
C ASP A 15 -162.61 -37.18 -56.18
N LYS A 16 -163.38 -36.25 -55.59
CA LYS A 16 -162.80 -35.19 -54.74
C LYS A 16 -162.04 -35.77 -53.55
N LEU A 17 -162.58 -36.79 -52.89
CA LEU A 17 -161.91 -37.48 -51.78
C LEU A 17 -160.67 -38.24 -52.24
N LYS A 18 -160.69 -38.83 -53.45
CA LYS A 18 -159.55 -39.55 -54.03
C LYS A 18 -158.42 -38.60 -54.40
N VAL A 19 -158.72 -37.47 -55.04
CA VAL A 19 -157.75 -36.40 -55.32
C VAL A 19 -157.19 -35.79 -54.03
N LEU A 20 -158.03 -35.59 -53.01
CA LEU A 20 -157.56 -35.15 -51.68
C LEU A 20 -156.65 -36.18 -51.02
N SER A 21 -156.98 -37.47 -51.09
CA SER A 21 -156.15 -38.55 -50.58
C SER A 21 -154.82 -38.61 -51.31
N GLU A 22 -154.82 -38.55 -52.64
CA GLU A 22 -153.62 -38.62 -53.47
C GLU A 22 -152.72 -37.39 -53.27
N SER A 23 -153.32 -36.21 -53.14
CA SER A 23 -152.63 -34.97 -52.76
C SER A 23 -152.04 -35.03 -51.35
N LEU A 24 -152.78 -35.60 -50.38
CA LEU A 24 -152.31 -35.80 -49.02
C LEU A 24 -151.16 -36.82 -48.97
N THR A 25 -151.24 -37.92 -49.72
CA THR A 25 -150.15 -38.91 -49.82
C THR A 25 -148.92 -38.33 -50.52
N ASN A 26 -149.10 -37.55 -51.59
CA ASN A 26 -147.98 -36.89 -52.27
C ASN A 26 -147.33 -35.81 -51.39
N SER A 27 -148.15 -35.08 -50.62
CA SER A 27 -147.67 -34.13 -49.61
C SER A 27 -146.91 -34.84 -48.48
N SER A 28 -147.42 -35.96 -47.97
CA SER A 28 -146.77 -36.80 -46.96
C SER A 28 -145.42 -37.33 -47.47
N ALA A 29 -145.38 -37.93 -48.66
CA ALA A 29 -144.15 -38.45 -49.27
C ALA A 29 -143.10 -37.34 -49.49
N LYS A 30 -143.53 -36.14 -49.91
CA LYS A 30 -142.64 -34.98 -50.05
C LYS A 30 -142.12 -34.48 -48.69
N ALA A 31 -142.93 -34.52 -47.64
CA ALA A 31 -142.50 -34.19 -46.29
C ALA A 31 -141.53 -35.24 -45.74
N GLU A 32 -141.81 -36.53 -45.93
CA GLU A 32 -140.93 -37.64 -45.55
C GLU A 32 -139.57 -37.56 -46.27
N LYS A 33 -139.56 -37.31 -47.58
CA LYS A 33 -138.31 -37.10 -48.34
C LYS A 33 -137.50 -35.95 -47.78
N ARG A 34 -138.13 -34.81 -47.47
CA ARG A 34 -137.44 -33.66 -46.85
C ARG A 34 -136.88 -33.99 -45.47
N ILE A 35 -137.59 -34.81 -44.67
CA ILE A 35 -137.10 -35.28 -43.38
C ILE A 35 -135.85 -36.16 -43.56
N ILE A 36 -135.85 -37.07 -44.55
CA ILE A 36 -134.70 -37.93 -44.86
C ILE A 36 -133.52 -37.10 -45.36
N ASP A 37 -133.72 -36.23 -46.34
CA ASP A 37 -132.67 -35.37 -46.90
C ASP A 37 -132.06 -34.46 -45.80
N ASN A 38 -132.89 -33.90 -44.91
CA ASN A 38 -132.42 -33.10 -43.78
C ASN A 38 -131.63 -33.93 -42.76
N ARG A 39 -132.06 -35.17 -42.49
CA ARG A 39 -131.32 -36.11 -41.63
C ARG A 39 -129.97 -36.47 -42.24
N LEU A 40 -129.91 -36.71 -43.54
CA LEU A 40 -128.66 -36.99 -44.27
C LEU A 40 -127.70 -35.81 -44.19
N GLN A 41 -128.15 -34.59 -44.51
CA GLN A 41 -127.33 -33.37 -44.40
C GLN A 41 -126.82 -33.15 -42.98
N LYS A 42 -127.66 -33.42 -41.97
CA LYS A 42 -127.27 -33.35 -40.57
C LYS A 42 -126.19 -34.39 -40.26
N GLU A 43 -126.34 -35.63 -40.72
CA GLU A 43 -125.36 -36.70 -40.53
C GLU A 43 -124.02 -36.37 -41.20
N GLU A 44 -124.02 -35.93 -42.46
CA GLU A 44 -122.81 -35.49 -43.17
C GLU A 44 -122.10 -34.33 -42.47
N SER A 45 -122.85 -33.34 -41.98
CA SER A 45 -122.29 -32.23 -41.19
C SER A 45 -121.66 -32.71 -39.88
N LEU A 46 -122.27 -33.68 -39.21
CA LEU A 46 -121.73 -34.30 -38.00
C LEU A 46 -120.44 -35.07 -38.30
N ILE A 47 -120.43 -35.87 -39.37
CA ILE A 47 -119.23 -36.63 -39.80
C ILE A 47 -118.10 -35.67 -40.15
N PHE A 48 -118.36 -34.64 -40.98
CA PHE A 48 -117.36 -33.64 -41.33
C PHE A 48 -116.80 -32.94 -40.09
N ARG A 49 -117.67 -32.54 -39.16
CA ARG A 49 -117.24 -31.91 -37.91
C ARG A 49 -116.33 -32.84 -37.11
N VAL A 50 -116.71 -34.11 -36.95
CA VAL A 50 -115.89 -35.10 -36.23
C VAL A 50 -114.54 -35.31 -36.93
N THR A 51 -114.52 -35.50 -38.25
CA THR A 51 -113.28 -35.67 -39.02
C THR A 51 -112.37 -34.45 -38.90
N LYS A 52 -112.91 -33.24 -39.05
CA LYS A 52 -112.13 -32.00 -38.94
C LYS A 52 -111.61 -31.80 -37.52
N THR A 53 -112.42 -32.10 -36.50
CA THR A 53 -111.97 -32.06 -35.10
C THR A 53 -110.82 -33.05 -34.85
N ASN A 54 -110.87 -34.26 -35.41
CA ASN A 54 -109.79 -35.24 -35.26
C ASN A 54 -108.50 -34.82 -35.99
N GLU A 55 -108.60 -34.29 -37.21
CA GLU A 55 -107.44 -33.77 -37.96
C GLU A 55 -106.78 -32.60 -37.21
N VAL A 56 -107.58 -31.61 -36.77
CA VAL A 56 -107.10 -30.47 -35.99
C VAL A 56 -106.46 -30.95 -34.68
N SER A 57 -107.07 -31.93 -33.99
CA SER A 57 -106.50 -32.52 -32.78
C SER A 57 -105.19 -33.26 -33.04
N GLY A 58 -105.04 -33.90 -34.21
CA GLY A 58 -103.78 -34.54 -34.62
C GLY A 58 -102.66 -33.52 -34.83
N ILE A 59 -102.94 -32.46 -35.60
CA ILE A 59 -102.00 -31.36 -35.85
C ILE A 59 -101.63 -30.65 -34.54
N GLU A 60 -102.61 -30.40 -33.67
CA GLU A 60 -102.37 -29.78 -32.37
C GLU A 60 -101.42 -30.62 -31.52
N LYS A 61 -101.60 -31.95 -31.48
CA LYS A 61 -100.68 -32.85 -30.76
C LYS A 61 -99.27 -32.85 -31.35
N GLU A 62 -99.13 -32.82 -32.67
CA GLU A 62 -97.83 -32.76 -33.35
C GLU A 62 -97.11 -31.44 -33.03
N LEU A 63 -97.80 -30.31 -33.11
CA LEU A 63 -97.24 -29.00 -32.76
C LEU A 63 -96.85 -28.93 -31.28
N VAL A 64 -97.66 -29.48 -30.37
CA VAL A 64 -97.32 -29.54 -28.95
C VAL A 64 -96.06 -30.37 -28.72
N ALA A 65 -95.90 -31.50 -29.43
CA ALA A 65 -94.69 -32.31 -29.37
C ALA A 65 -93.46 -31.57 -29.92
N GLU A 66 -93.60 -30.88 -31.06
CA GLU A 66 -92.52 -30.08 -31.66
C GLU A 66 -92.10 -28.92 -30.75
N ILE A 67 -93.05 -28.19 -30.16
CA ILE A 67 -92.77 -27.13 -29.18
C ILE A 67 -91.98 -27.71 -28.00
N SER A 68 -92.41 -28.86 -27.47
CA SER A 68 -91.72 -29.50 -26.35
C SER A 68 -90.28 -29.88 -26.70
N GLU A 69 -90.03 -30.41 -27.90
CA GLU A 69 -88.67 -30.74 -28.34
C GLU A 69 -87.80 -29.48 -28.51
N LEU A 70 -88.34 -28.44 -29.13
CA LEU A 70 -87.64 -27.16 -29.31
C LEU A 70 -87.31 -26.49 -27.98
N GLU A 71 -88.19 -26.55 -26.99
CA GLU A 71 -87.93 -26.04 -25.64
C GLU A 71 -86.82 -26.81 -24.93
N GLU A 72 -86.76 -28.13 -25.08
CA GLU A 72 -85.64 -28.92 -24.56
C GLU A 72 -84.32 -28.56 -25.24
N GLN A 73 -84.31 -28.41 -26.57
CA GLN A 73 -83.12 -28.00 -27.31
C GLN A 73 -82.65 -26.60 -26.87
N ARG A 74 -83.57 -25.65 -26.71
CA ARG A 74 -83.28 -24.31 -26.16
C ARG A 74 -82.63 -24.41 -24.78
N ASN A 75 -83.21 -25.20 -23.88
CA ASN A 75 -82.70 -25.36 -22.51
C ASN A 75 -81.29 -26.00 -22.51
N ARG A 76 -81.03 -26.98 -23.38
CA ARG A 76 -79.70 -27.60 -23.56
C ARG A 76 -78.66 -26.58 -24.06
N LEU A 77 -79.00 -25.78 -25.07
CA LEU A 77 -78.11 -24.73 -25.59
C LEU A 77 -77.83 -23.65 -24.54
N GLU A 78 -78.84 -23.25 -23.76
CA GLU A 78 -78.66 -22.27 -22.68
C GLU A 78 -77.71 -22.81 -21.58
N ALA A 79 -77.79 -24.10 -21.25
CA ALA A 79 -76.90 -24.74 -20.29
C ALA A 79 -75.44 -24.77 -20.78
N GLU A 80 -75.20 -25.15 -22.04
CA GLU A 80 -73.85 -25.12 -22.62
C GLU A 80 -73.32 -23.69 -22.76
N LEU A 81 -74.16 -22.70 -23.09
CA LEU A 81 -73.77 -21.29 -23.12
C LEU A 81 -73.33 -20.80 -21.73
N LYS A 82 -74.08 -21.15 -20.66
CA LYS A 82 -73.70 -20.85 -19.27
C LYS A 82 -72.36 -21.48 -18.90
N LYS A 83 -72.13 -22.73 -19.30
CA LYS A 83 -70.86 -23.46 -19.08
C LYS A 83 -69.68 -22.86 -19.85
N VAL A 84 -69.87 -22.47 -21.11
CA VAL A 84 -68.83 -21.78 -21.88
C VAL A 84 -68.53 -20.41 -21.27
N ASN A 85 -69.56 -19.66 -20.86
CA ASN A 85 -69.37 -18.34 -20.26
C ASN A 85 -68.61 -18.42 -18.92
N THR A 86 -68.90 -19.41 -18.07
CA THR A 86 -68.15 -19.62 -16.82
C THR A 86 -66.68 -19.99 -17.08
N LYS A 87 -66.42 -20.89 -18.04
CA LYS A 87 -65.05 -21.23 -18.47
C LYS A 87 -64.31 -20.02 -19.07
N LEU A 88 -64.99 -19.22 -19.88
CA LEU A 88 -64.42 -18.01 -20.49
C LEU A 88 -64.04 -16.97 -19.44
N LYS A 89 -64.90 -16.76 -18.43
CA LYS A 89 -64.60 -15.89 -17.28
C LYS A 89 -63.38 -16.39 -16.51
N ALA A 90 -63.33 -17.68 -16.20
CA ALA A 90 -62.20 -18.29 -15.51
C ALA A 90 -60.89 -18.16 -16.31
N ALA A 91 -60.92 -18.42 -17.62
CA ALA A 91 -59.76 -18.28 -18.50
C ALA A 91 -59.29 -16.82 -18.60
N THR A 92 -60.22 -15.86 -18.68
CA THR A 92 -59.91 -14.42 -18.71
C THR A 92 -59.21 -13.97 -17.42
N VAL A 93 -59.71 -14.41 -16.26
CA VAL A 93 -59.07 -14.10 -14.96
C VAL A 93 -57.66 -14.71 -14.88
N LYS A 94 -57.51 -15.98 -15.29
CA LYS A 94 -56.20 -16.64 -15.32
C LYS A 94 -55.22 -15.92 -16.24
N LEU A 95 -55.67 -15.50 -17.43
CA LEU A 95 -54.86 -14.72 -18.37
C LEU A 95 -54.42 -13.38 -17.77
N LYS A 96 -55.31 -12.67 -17.06
CA LYS A 96 -54.97 -11.41 -16.39
C LYS A 96 -53.89 -11.63 -15.33
N LYS A 97 -54.07 -12.64 -14.46
CA LYS A 97 -53.09 -13.00 -13.42
C LYS A 97 -51.72 -13.32 -14.01
N THR A 98 -51.64 -14.17 -15.02
CA THR A 98 -50.35 -14.53 -15.66
C THR A 98 -49.68 -13.34 -16.34
N ARG A 99 -50.45 -12.38 -16.88
CA ARG A 99 -49.88 -11.14 -17.43
C ARG A 99 -49.27 -10.27 -16.34
N GLU A 100 -49.97 -10.12 -15.21
CA GLU A 100 -49.48 -9.35 -14.05
C GLU A 100 -48.21 -9.98 -13.46
N GLU A 101 -48.16 -11.32 -13.31
CA GLU A 101 -46.97 -12.05 -12.84
C GLU A 101 -45.77 -11.86 -13.77
N ARG A 102 -45.99 -11.91 -15.09
CA ARG A 102 -44.94 -11.62 -16.08
C ARG A 102 -44.46 -10.17 -15.95
N ASP A 103 -45.37 -9.20 -15.87
CA ASP A 103 -44.99 -7.79 -15.80
C ASP A 103 -44.17 -7.50 -14.51
N GLN A 104 -44.51 -8.15 -13.40
CA GLN A 104 -43.72 -8.10 -12.16
C GLN A 104 -42.34 -8.75 -12.31
N PHE A 105 -42.27 -9.89 -13.00
CA PHE A 105 -41.01 -10.57 -13.28
C PHE A 105 -40.10 -9.71 -14.17
N ASP A 106 -40.64 -9.09 -15.21
CA ASP A 106 -39.89 -8.21 -16.11
C ASP A 106 -39.34 -6.99 -15.36
N GLU A 107 -40.13 -6.40 -14.45
CA GLU A 107 -39.68 -5.29 -13.59
C GLU A 107 -38.56 -5.74 -12.63
N ALA A 108 -38.73 -6.87 -11.93
CA ALA A 108 -37.69 -7.40 -11.05
C ALA A 108 -36.39 -7.75 -11.82
N SER A 109 -36.53 -8.33 -13.01
CA SER A 109 -35.39 -8.63 -13.89
C SER A 109 -34.67 -7.34 -14.31
N ASN A 110 -35.40 -6.29 -14.67
CA ASN A 110 -34.81 -4.99 -15.01
C ASN A 110 -34.05 -4.38 -13.82
N GLN A 111 -34.58 -4.49 -12.60
CA GLN A 111 -33.91 -4.02 -11.39
C GLN A 111 -32.59 -4.78 -11.14
N ILE A 112 -32.57 -6.10 -11.33
CA ILE A 112 -31.36 -6.91 -11.21
C ILE A 112 -30.31 -6.46 -12.24
N VAL A 113 -30.70 -6.29 -13.50
CA VAL A 113 -29.79 -5.84 -14.56
C VAL A 113 -29.21 -4.46 -14.25
N LEU A 114 -30.04 -3.54 -13.74
CA LEU A 114 -29.59 -2.20 -13.34
C LEU A 114 -28.60 -2.23 -12.17
N HIS A 115 -28.86 -3.07 -11.16
CA HIS A 115 -27.94 -3.26 -10.04
C HIS A 115 -26.60 -3.85 -10.50
N LEU A 116 -26.63 -4.89 -11.34
CA LEU A 116 -25.41 -5.51 -11.89
C LEU A 116 -24.59 -4.50 -12.70
N LYS A 117 -25.25 -3.69 -13.53
CA LYS A 117 -24.58 -2.62 -14.29
C LYS A 117 -23.93 -1.59 -13.37
N THR A 118 -24.63 -1.18 -12.31
CA THR A 118 -24.07 -0.23 -11.32
C THR A 118 -22.83 -0.80 -10.63
N LYS A 119 -22.85 -2.09 -10.29
CA LYS A 119 -21.71 -2.80 -9.70
C LYS A 119 -20.54 -2.94 -10.69
N GLU A 120 -20.83 -3.23 -11.96
CA GLU A 120 -19.83 -3.27 -13.02
C GLU A 120 -19.14 -1.90 -13.21
N ASP A 121 -19.90 -0.81 -13.20
CA ASP A 121 -19.37 0.55 -13.29
C ASP A 121 -18.50 0.93 -12.07
N GLU A 122 -18.91 0.50 -10.87
CA GLU A 122 -18.15 0.68 -9.62
C GLU A 122 -16.82 -0.07 -9.66
N LEU A 123 -16.83 -1.35 -10.04
CA LEU A 123 -15.63 -2.18 -10.19
C LEU A 123 -14.70 -1.60 -11.27
N SER A 124 -15.26 -1.15 -12.39
CA SER A 124 -14.48 -0.53 -13.47
C SER A 124 -13.75 0.73 -12.98
N ARG A 125 -14.40 1.55 -12.14
CA ARG A 125 -13.79 2.73 -11.52
C ARG A 125 -12.68 2.34 -10.52
N SER A 126 -12.93 1.31 -9.71
CA SER A 126 -11.94 0.79 -8.76
C SER A 126 -10.68 0.27 -9.48
N ILE A 127 -10.86 -0.53 -10.54
CA ILE A 127 -9.76 -1.03 -11.38
C ILE A 127 -8.96 0.13 -12.00
N ALA A 128 -9.64 1.17 -12.48
CA ALA A 128 -8.98 2.34 -13.04
C ALA A 128 -8.12 3.08 -11.98
N SER A 129 -8.65 3.27 -10.76
CA SER A 129 -7.88 3.86 -9.64
C SER A 129 -6.64 3.01 -9.31
N CYS A 130 -6.84 1.71 -9.16
CA CYS A 130 -5.77 0.78 -8.79
C CYS A 130 -4.64 0.73 -9.85
N LYS A 131 -4.97 0.86 -11.14
CA LYS A 131 -3.98 1.00 -12.22
C LYS A 131 -3.17 2.29 -12.12
N VAL A 132 -3.80 3.41 -11.78
CA VAL A 132 -3.10 4.69 -11.57
C VAL A 132 -2.17 4.58 -10.37
N GLU A 133 -2.66 4.05 -9.24
CA GLU A 133 -1.86 3.83 -8.04
C GLU A 133 -0.66 2.92 -8.31
N ALA A 134 -0.85 1.80 -9.01
CA ALA A 134 0.24 0.91 -9.40
C ALA A 134 1.30 1.62 -10.27
N SER A 135 0.87 2.49 -11.19
CA SER A 135 1.76 3.28 -12.03
C SER A 135 2.56 4.30 -11.19
N THR A 136 1.91 4.95 -10.22
CA THR A 136 2.57 5.86 -9.27
C THR A 136 3.60 5.13 -8.42
N VAL A 137 3.26 3.96 -7.86
CA VAL A 137 4.20 3.14 -7.07
C VAL A 137 5.39 2.72 -7.92
N SER A 138 5.18 2.30 -9.16
CA SER A 138 6.27 1.95 -10.08
C SER A 138 7.21 3.13 -10.35
N ALA A 139 6.67 4.34 -10.51
CA ALA A 139 7.46 5.56 -10.66
C ALA A 139 8.29 5.86 -9.40
N TRP A 140 7.71 5.68 -8.20
CA TRP A 140 8.41 5.84 -6.93
C TRP A 140 9.55 4.82 -6.76
N ILE A 141 9.31 3.55 -7.09
CA ILE A 141 10.35 2.51 -7.06
C ILE A 141 11.51 2.92 -7.97
N SER A 142 11.20 3.31 -9.22
CA SER A 142 12.22 3.74 -10.18
C SER A 142 13.01 4.96 -9.69
N PHE A 143 12.32 5.93 -9.07
CA PHE A 143 12.97 7.10 -8.47
C PHE A 143 13.91 6.71 -7.34
N LEU A 144 13.47 5.88 -6.40
CA LEU A 144 14.27 5.43 -5.25
C LEU A 144 15.49 4.62 -5.70
N GLU A 145 15.33 3.71 -6.65
CA GLU A 145 16.44 2.94 -7.20
C GLU A 145 17.48 3.83 -7.89
N ASN A 146 17.04 4.82 -8.68
CA ASN A 146 17.94 5.77 -9.33
C ASN A 146 18.65 6.66 -8.31
N THR A 147 17.94 7.08 -7.27
CA THR A 147 18.49 7.91 -6.18
C THR A 147 19.53 7.12 -5.40
N TRP A 148 19.24 5.85 -5.09
CA TRP A 148 20.18 4.95 -4.42
C TRP A 148 21.46 4.76 -5.27
N LYS A 149 21.31 4.46 -6.57
CA LYS A 149 22.47 4.35 -7.48
C LYS A 149 23.30 5.62 -7.51
N LEU A 150 22.66 6.80 -7.58
CA LEU A 150 23.35 8.08 -7.55
C LEU A 150 24.10 8.30 -6.24
N GLN A 151 23.48 7.98 -5.10
CA GLN A 151 24.09 8.11 -3.78
C GLN A 151 25.30 7.18 -3.64
N CYS A 152 25.20 5.93 -4.10
CA CYS A 152 26.32 4.99 -4.11
C CYS A 152 27.48 5.52 -4.96
N LEU A 153 27.19 6.01 -6.18
CA LEU A 153 28.22 6.58 -7.06
C LEU A 153 28.87 7.83 -6.44
N PHE A 154 28.09 8.68 -5.77
CA PHE A 154 28.61 9.86 -5.10
C PHE A 154 29.55 9.50 -3.96
N GLU A 155 29.18 8.52 -3.11
CA GLU A 155 30.05 8.10 -2.01
C GLU A 155 31.33 7.43 -2.54
N GLU A 156 31.23 6.60 -3.58
CA GLU A 156 32.40 5.99 -4.22
C GLU A 156 33.34 7.05 -4.83
N LEU A 157 32.79 8.10 -5.45
CA LEU A 157 33.58 9.21 -5.98
C LEU A 157 34.25 10.02 -4.87
N LYS A 158 33.53 10.31 -3.79
CA LYS A 158 34.05 11.03 -2.63
C LYS A 158 35.16 10.25 -1.92
N GLU A 159 35.00 8.93 -1.78
CA GLU A 159 36.04 8.05 -1.23
C GLU A 159 37.28 8.04 -2.13
N LYS A 160 37.11 7.89 -3.45
CA LYS A 160 38.22 7.98 -4.42
C LYS A 160 38.95 9.32 -4.30
N GLN A 161 38.22 10.43 -4.25
CA GLN A 161 38.79 11.76 -4.10
C GLN A 161 39.55 11.90 -2.77
N ALA A 162 38.98 11.43 -1.65
CA ALA A 162 39.64 11.47 -0.34
C ALA A 162 40.94 10.65 -0.34
N ASN A 163 40.94 9.47 -0.96
CA ASN A 163 42.11 8.62 -1.10
C ASN A 163 43.19 9.27 -1.98
N GLU A 164 42.82 9.88 -3.11
CA GLU A 164 43.74 10.61 -3.99
C GLU A 164 44.41 11.79 -3.28
N GLU A 165 43.64 12.59 -2.53
CA GLU A 165 44.19 13.69 -1.72
C GLU A 165 45.09 13.17 -0.60
N LEU A 166 44.71 12.08 0.07
CA LEU A 166 45.53 11.46 1.10
C LEU A 166 46.87 10.94 0.54
N ASP A 167 46.87 10.35 -0.66
CA ASP A 167 48.08 9.92 -1.35
C ASP A 167 48.98 11.12 -1.69
N LYS A 168 48.41 12.23 -2.20
CA LYS A 168 49.16 13.48 -2.44
C LYS A 168 49.79 14.02 -1.15
N CYS A 169 49.03 14.05 -0.05
CA CYS A 169 49.54 14.46 1.27
C CYS A 169 50.67 13.54 1.74
N GLY A 170 50.54 12.21 1.52
CA GLY A 170 51.58 11.23 1.84
C GLY A 170 52.90 11.53 1.14
N VAL A 171 52.86 11.84 -0.16
CA VAL A 171 54.05 12.23 -0.93
C VAL A 171 54.69 13.51 -0.41
N CYS A 172 53.89 14.53 -0.07
CA CYS A 172 54.39 15.78 0.51
C CYS A 172 55.05 15.56 1.88
N PHE A 173 54.45 14.71 2.73
CA PHE A 173 54.98 14.39 4.04
C PHE A 173 56.31 13.63 3.96
N ALA A 174 56.42 12.65 3.04
CA ALA A 174 57.67 11.93 2.80
C ALA A 174 58.80 12.88 2.36
N LYS A 175 58.52 13.82 1.44
CA LYS A 175 59.48 14.86 1.01
C LYS A 175 59.94 15.72 2.19
N LEU A 176 59.01 16.11 3.07
CA LEU A 176 59.31 16.91 4.25
C LEU A 176 60.19 16.16 5.25
N ILE A 177 59.87 14.89 5.54
CA ILE A 177 60.70 14.02 6.39
C ILE A 177 62.10 13.92 5.82
N LYS A 178 62.23 13.62 4.52
CA LYS A 178 63.54 13.53 3.85
C LYS A 178 64.35 14.81 4.06
N HIS A 179 63.75 15.97 3.81
CA HIS A 179 64.41 17.27 3.98
C HIS A 179 64.91 17.48 5.43
N HIS A 180 64.06 17.23 6.43
CA HIS A 180 64.45 17.40 7.84
C HIS A 180 65.51 16.41 8.30
N VAL A 181 65.38 15.13 7.93
CA VAL A 181 66.38 14.11 8.30
C VAL A 181 67.72 14.42 7.64
N SER A 182 67.74 14.84 6.36
CA SER A 182 68.97 15.29 5.70
C SER A 182 69.59 16.50 6.39
N ALA A 183 68.79 17.52 6.74
CA ALA A 183 69.29 18.70 7.44
C ALA A 183 69.91 18.34 8.81
N CYS A 184 69.25 17.45 9.57
CA CYS A 184 69.79 16.94 10.83
C CYS A 184 71.09 16.16 10.64
N LEU A 185 71.21 15.36 9.57
CA LEU A 185 72.43 14.61 9.27
C LEU A 185 73.63 15.55 9.03
N GLU A 186 73.44 16.60 8.23
CA GLU A 186 74.49 17.59 7.96
C GLU A 186 74.90 18.36 9.23
N GLU A 187 73.92 18.77 10.04
CA GLU A 187 74.15 19.46 11.31
C GLU A 187 74.86 18.56 12.33
N LEU A 188 74.45 17.29 12.43
CA LEU A 188 75.07 16.29 13.30
C LEU A 188 76.52 16.04 12.88
N SER A 189 76.77 15.80 11.59
CA SER A 189 78.13 15.57 11.07
C SER A 189 79.05 16.74 11.41
N THR A 190 78.61 17.97 11.11
CA THR A 190 79.37 19.19 11.41
C THR A 190 79.60 19.37 12.91
N SER A 191 78.59 19.08 13.74
CA SER A 191 78.67 19.26 15.19
C SER A 191 79.55 18.21 15.85
N ILE A 192 79.52 16.96 15.37
CA ILE A 192 80.39 15.87 15.83
C ILE A 192 81.85 16.18 15.50
N ASP A 193 82.14 16.69 14.30
CA ASP A 193 83.50 17.09 13.93
C ASP A 193 84.02 18.27 14.76
N ARG A 194 83.14 19.23 15.08
CA ARG A 194 83.45 20.31 16.05
C ARG A 194 83.73 19.75 17.43
N ILE A 195 82.93 18.79 17.90
CA ILE A 195 83.13 18.12 19.20
C ILE A 195 84.48 17.41 19.25
N LYS A 196 84.85 16.64 18.23
CA LYS A 196 86.19 16.02 18.14
C LYS A 196 87.30 17.07 18.22
N THR A 197 87.15 18.16 17.46
CA THR A 197 88.10 19.29 17.46
C THR A 197 88.21 19.94 18.83
N PHE A 198 87.09 20.18 19.53
CA PHE A 198 87.07 20.71 20.89
C PHE A 198 87.73 19.76 21.88
N VAL A 199 87.45 18.46 21.79
CA VAL A 199 88.05 17.41 22.63
C VAL A 199 89.56 17.41 22.47
N ASP A 200 90.08 17.41 21.25
CA ASP A 200 91.52 17.40 20.99
C ASP A 200 92.19 18.70 21.46
N ASN A 201 91.56 19.85 21.22
CA ASN A 201 92.04 21.13 21.75
C ASN A 201 92.07 21.13 23.29
N LEU A 202 91.04 20.61 23.95
CA LEU A 202 90.97 20.52 25.42
C LEU A 202 92.01 19.55 26.00
N LYS A 203 92.39 18.47 25.28
CA LYS A 203 93.50 17.59 25.67
C LYS A 203 94.84 18.36 25.70
N ILE A 204 95.11 19.19 24.70
CA ILE A 204 96.33 20.03 24.64
C ILE A 204 96.44 20.95 25.88
N PHE A 205 95.32 21.51 26.36
CA PHE A 205 95.28 22.30 27.60
C PHE A 205 95.39 21.46 28.88
N GLY A 206 95.06 20.17 28.84
CA GLY A 206 95.32 19.21 29.92
C GLY A 206 96.82 18.92 30.04
N ASP A 207 97.47 18.63 28.93
CA ASP A 207 98.88 18.24 28.87
C ASP A 207 99.83 19.42 29.15
N ARG A 208 99.52 20.62 28.65
CA ARG A 208 100.30 21.83 28.92
C ARG A 208 100.18 22.34 30.36
N SER A 209 99.12 21.97 31.08
CA SER A 209 98.90 22.38 32.49
C SER A 209 99.74 21.57 33.49
N LEU A 210 100.48 20.54 33.05
CA LEU A 210 101.37 19.72 33.90
C LEU A 210 102.85 20.16 33.83
N SER A 211 103.19 21.20 33.06
CA SER A 211 104.60 21.64 32.88
C SER A 211 104.77 23.17 32.87
N ALA A 212 104.23 23.83 33.88
CA ALA A 212 104.69 25.16 34.30
C ALA A 212 104.61 25.22 35.82
N ASP A 213 105.67 24.72 36.46
CA ASP A 213 106.12 25.27 37.74
C ASP A 213 106.85 26.59 37.44
N ASP A 214 106.72 27.49 38.41
CA ASP A 214 107.37 28.78 38.57
C ASP A 214 106.83 30.03 37.83
N GLY A 215 106.71 31.11 38.61
CA GLY A 215 106.55 32.48 38.10
C GLY A 215 105.28 33.23 38.52
N ALA A 216 105.40 33.98 39.61
CA ALA A 216 104.39 34.89 40.15
C ALA A 216 103.92 36.04 39.21
N ASN A 217 102.71 36.53 39.54
CA ASN A 217 102.09 37.82 39.19
C ASN A 217 101.48 38.04 37.79
N GLY A 218 100.16 38.32 37.81
CA GLY A 218 99.48 39.07 36.75
C GLY A 218 97.96 38.83 36.71
N PRO A 219 97.10 39.72 37.25
CA PRO A 219 95.66 39.66 37.04
C PRO A 219 95.35 40.21 35.65
N SER A 220 95.53 39.38 34.64
CA SER A 220 95.13 39.73 33.28
C SER A 220 93.76 39.12 32.99
N LYS A 221 92.74 39.98 32.94
CA LYS A 221 91.41 39.72 32.39
C LYS A 221 91.50 39.45 30.88
N GLN A 222 92.25 38.43 30.47
CA GLN A 222 92.23 37.90 29.12
C GLN A 222 91.44 36.59 29.22
N SER A 223 90.28 36.56 28.56
CA SER A 223 89.34 35.45 28.49
C SER A 223 90.06 34.09 28.57
N ASN A 224 89.81 33.31 29.63
CA ASN A 224 90.42 31.99 29.77
C ASN A 224 90.00 31.13 28.56
N PRO A 225 90.90 30.87 27.59
CA PRO A 225 90.54 30.28 26.30
C PRO A 225 89.96 28.87 26.48
N ARG A 226 90.38 28.17 27.53
CA ARG A 226 89.81 26.90 27.95
C ARG A 226 88.35 27.01 28.38
N LYS A 227 87.98 28.06 29.13
CA LYS A 227 86.59 28.27 29.57
C LYS A 227 85.65 28.51 28.37
N TYR A 228 86.11 29.23 27.36
CA TYR A 228 85.33 29.43 26.14
C TYR A 228 85.11 28.11 25.37
N LEU A 229 86.17 27.31 25.22
CA LEU A 229 86.09 25.98 24.58
C LEU A 229 85.16 25.01 25.33
N GLU A 230 85.21 24.99 26.66
CA GLU A 230 84.33 24.15 27.47
C GLU A 230 82.84 24.56 27.33
N GLU A 231 82.53 25.86 27.21
CA GLU A 231 81.16 26.34 26.98
C GLU A 231 80.68 26.02 25.55
N GLU A 232 81.49 26.27 24.52
CA GLU A 232 81.15 25.94 23.12
C GLU A 232 80.98 24.44 22.91
N TYR A 233 81.79 23.61 23.58
CA TYR A 233 81.61 22.16 23.64
C TYR A 233 80.23 21.81 24.20
N LEU A 234 79.87 22.36 25.37
CA LEU A 234 78.61 22.04 26.04
C LEU A 234 77.39 22.49 25.23
N GLN A 235 77.47 23.66 24.59
CA GLN A 235 76.42 24.14 23.69
C GLN A 235 76.29 23.25 22.44
N THR A 236 77.41 22.80 21.88
CA THR A 236 77.41 21.89 20.72
C THR A 236 76.90 20.51 21.10
N GLU A 237 77.26 19.98 22.27
CA GLU A 237 76.76 18.72 22.83
C GLU A 237 75.23 18.77 23.02
N LYS A 238 74.69 19.86 23.59
CA LYS A 238 73.24 20.06 23.71
C LYS A 238 72.53 20.05 22.36
N LYS A 239 73.11 20.68 21.33
CA LYS A 239 72.56 20.68 19.96
C LYS A 239 72.55 19.28 19.36
N VAL A 240 73.64 18.52 19.53
CA VAL A 240 73.74 17.13 19.05
C VAL A 240 72.66 16.25 19.70
N VAL A 241 72.51 16.33 21.03
CA VAL A 241 71.47 15.57 21.75
C VAL A 241 70.07 15.96 21.31
N ALA A 242 69.79 17.26 21.14
CA ALA A 242 68.50 17.74 20.66
C ALA A 242 68.20 17.28 19.23
N ALA A 243 69.19 17.31 18.33
CA ALA A 243 69.07 16.84 16.95
C ALA A 243 68.77 15.33 16.89
N PHE A 244 69.45 14.51 17.71
CA PHE A 244 69.13 13.09 17.82
C PHE A 244 67.70 12.83 18.34
N SER A 245 67.26 13.58 19.35
CA SER A 245 65.89 13.48 19.87
C SER A 245 64.83 13.85 18.82
N LEU A 246 65.11 14.85 17.97
CA LEU A 246 64.23 15.22 16.86
C LEU A 246 64.16 14.10 15.81
N VAL A 247 65.30 13.52 15.44
CA VAL A 247 65.35 12.39 14.51
C VAL A 247 64.58 11.18 15.04
N ASP A 248 64.71 10.87 16.34
CA ASP A 248 63.95 9.78 16.97
C ASP A 248 62.44 10.06 16.98
N SER A 249 62.04 11.31 17.17
CA SER A 249 60.63 11.71 17.08
C SER A 249 60.09 11.56 15.66
N ILE A 250 60.85 12.00 14.65
CA ILE A 250 60.51 11.84 13.23
C ILE A 250 60.43 10.35 12.87
N ARG A 251 61.38 9.54 13.35
CA ARG A 251 61.41 8.09 13.16
C ARG A 251 60.17 7.43 13.76
N ALA A 252 59.77 7.79 14.98
CA ALA A 252 58.57 7.27 15.61
C ALA A 252 57.31 7.58 14.78
N ILE A 253 57.19 8.80 14.25
CA ILE A 253 56.09 9.21 13.37
C ILE A 253 56.12 8.44 12.04
N TYR A 254 57.31 8.29 11.44
CA TYR A 254 57.49 7.56 10.19
C TYR A 254 57.09 6.08 10.32
N SER A 255 57.50 5.43 11.41
CA SER A 255 57.17 4.03 11.69
C SER A 255 55.72 3.82 12.10
N SER A 256 55.12 4.71 12.92
CA SER A 256 53.71 4.57 13.35
C SER A 256 52.73 4.70 12.18
N ASN A 257 53.08 5.51 11.19
CA ASN A 257 52.29 5.68 9.97
C ASN A 257 52.50 4.55 8.95
N GLN A 258 53.35 3.56 9.23
CA GLN A 258 53.60 2.44 8.33
C GLN A 258 52.52 1.35 8.44
N ASP A 259 52.01 1.09 9.65
CA ASP A 259 51.04 0.03 9.90
C ASP A 259 49.60 0.41 9.54
N TYR A 260 49.23 1.69 9.67
CA TYR A 260 47.87 2.18 9.40
C TYR A 260 47.50 2.20 7.89
N TYR A 261 48.48 1.94 7.03
CA TYR A 261 48.49 2.51 5.69
C TYR A 261 49.07 1.58 4.60
N LYS A 262 49.19 0.30 4.97
CA LYS A 262 49.79 -0.82 4.23
C LYS A 262 49.12 -1.16 2.89
N THR A 263 47.96 -0.57 2.59
CA THR A 263 47.11 -0.94 1.45
C THR A 263 47.18 0.03 0.25
N SER A 264 47.73 1.25 0.43
CA SER A 264 47.89 2.22 -0.68
C SER A 264 49.25 2.05 -1.38
N LEU A 265 49.22 1.96 -2.71
CA LEU A 265 50.37 1.85 -3.60
C LEU A 265 51.41 2.99 -3.44
N CYS A 266 51.04 4.09 -2.79
CA CYS A 266 51.86 5.30 -2.65
C CYS A 266 52.86 5.25 -1.48
N ARG A 267 52.79 4.22 -0.62
CA ARG A 267 53.57 4.14 0.63
C ARG A 267 54.62 3.04 0.63
N LYS A 268 55.42 3.01 -0.44
CA LYS A 268 56.68 2.29 -0.38
C LYS A 268 57.60 3.02 0.61
N ASP A 269 58.12 2.24 1.55
CA ASP A 269 59.34 2.54 2.28
C ASP A 269 60.32 3.27 1.35
N ASP A 270 60.53 4.57 1.58
CA ASP A 270 61.50 5.33 0.80
C ASP A 270 62.89 4.83 1.23
N PRO A 271 63.60 4.10 0.36
CA PRO A 271 64.89 3.53 0.72
C PRO A 271 65.89 4.64 1.08
N GLU A 272 65.72 5.85 0.55
CA GLU A 272 66.59 6.98 0.84
C GLU A 272 66.40 7.49 2.27
N VAL A 273 65.16 7.62 2.75
CA VAL A 273 64.87 8.03 4.14
C VAL A 273 65.42 6.99 5.12
N LYS A 274 65.25 5.70 4.82
CA LYS A 274 65.82 4.62 5.65
C LYS A 274 67.35 4.67 5.68
N ASN A 275 67.99 4.90 4.54
CA ASN A 275 69.45 5.03 4.45
C ASN A 275 69.97 6.25 5.22
N LEU A 276 69.26 7.39 5.16
CA LEU A 276 69.60 8.58 5.94
C LEU A 276 69.52 8.30 7.45
N LEU A 277 68.44 7.67 7.92
CA LEU A 277 68.29 7.29 9.33
C LEU A 277 69.40 6.33 9.79
N ALA A 278 69.73 5.32 8.98
CA ALA A 278 70.83 4.40 9.28
C ALA A 278 72.20 5.10 9.31
N THR A 279 72.39 6.15 8.50
CA THR A 279 73.62 6.95 8.52
C THR A 279 73.70 7.80 9.79
N ILE A 280 72.57 8.36 10.24
CA ILE A 280 72.49 9.06 11.53
C ILE A 280 72.79 8.11 12.71
N ASP A 281 72.35 6.86 12.65
CA ASP A 281 72.69 5.87 13.68
C ASP A 281 74.20 5.58 13.73
N LYS A 282 74.89 5.59 12.58
CA LYS A 282 76.37 5.51 12.55
C LYS A 282 77.01 6.73 13.19
N LEU A 283 76.51 7.93 12.90
CA LEU A 283 76.98 9.17 13.55
C LEU A 283 76.73 9.16 15.06
N ARG A 284 75.65 8.53 15.52
CA ARG A 284 75.38 8.34 16.95
C ARG A 284 76.45 7.48 17.61
N VAL A 285 76.78 6.34 17.01
CA VAL A 285 77.88 5.47 17.49
C VAL A 285 79.22 6.20 17.47
N GLU A 286 79.49 6.98 16.42
CA GLU A 286 80.71 7.79 16.32
C GLU A 286 80.79 8.85 17.42
N PHE A 287 79.71 9.59 17.67
CA PHE A 287 79.63 10.57 18.75
C PHE A 287 79.87 9.93 20.12
N GLU A 288 79.24 8.77 20.40
CA GLU A 288 79.42 8.02 21.65
C GLU A 288 80.85 7.49 21.83
N SER A 289 81.60 7.27 20.74
CA SER A 289 82.99 6.84 20.78
C SER A 289 83.99 7.96 21.15
N VAL A 290 83.60 9.23 20.99
CA VAL A 290 84.45 10.37 21.34
C VAL A 290 84.48 10.50 22.87
N PRO A 291 85.66 10.42 23.52
CA PRO A 291 85.74 10.49 24.97
C PRO A 291 85.34 11.88 25.48
N ARG A 292 84.30 11.94 26.30
CA ARG A 292 83.82 13.18 26.93
C ARG A 292 84.92 13.80 27.82
N PRO A 293 85.39 15.04 27.54
CA PRO A 293 86.42 15.68 28.35
C PRO A 293 85.93 16.05 29.76
N VAL A 294 86.85 16.14 30.73
CA VAL A 294 86.53 16.65 32.06
C VAL A 294 86.43 18.18 32.02
N LEU A 295 85.20 18.70 32.04
CA LEU A 295 84.90 20.14 31.96
C LEU A 295 85.00 20.80 33.34
N ARG A 296 85.91 21.76 33.51
CA ARG A 296 86.06 22.52 34.77
C ARG A 296 84.86 23.41 35.05
N ILE A 297 84.15 23.87 34.01
CA ILE A 297 82.90 24.63 34.15
C ILE A 297 81.81 23.80 34.81
N GLU A 298 81.61 22.54 34.41
CA GLU A 298 80.60 21.66 35.02
C GLU A 298 80.92 21.37 36.49
N ILE A 299 82.19 21.13 36.82
CA ILE A 299 82.65 20.91 38.21
C ILE A 299 82.39 22.16 39.06
N ARG A 300 82.74 23.34 38.54
CA ARG A 300 82.50 24.62 39.22
C ARG A 300 81.02 24.91 39.39
N GLU A 301 80.19 24.63 38.39
CA GLU A 301 78.74 24.77 38.48
C GLU A 301 78.13 23.79 39.47
N GLN A 302 78.62 22.55 39.54
CA GLN A 302 78.19 21.57 40.55
C GLN A 302 78.61 21.99 41.96
N GLU A 303 79.82 22.54 42.13
CA GLU A 303 80.26 23.11 43.39
C GLU A 303 79.46 24.36 43.78
N GLU A 304 79.16 25.25 42.83
CA GLU A 304 78.35 26.45 43.06
C GLU A 304 76.88 26.10 43.31
N LYS A 305 76.34 25.06 42.65
CA LYS A 305 75.03 24.46 42.98
C LYS A 305 75.07 23.84 44.37
N ALA A 306 76.10 23.07 44.73
CA ALA A 306 76.26 22.49 46.06
C ALA A 306 76.49 23.55 47.16
N LYS A 307 77.19 24.65 46.85
CA LYS A 307 77.37 25.82 47.71
C LYS A 307 76.07 26.63 47.84
N ARG A 308 75.27 26.78 46.77
CA ARG A 308 73.91 27.34 46.81
C ARG A 308 72.96 26.46 47.61
N SER A 309 73.05 25.14 47.47
CA SER A 309 72.29 24.17 48.29
C SER A 309 72.71 24.17 49.76
N ARG A 310 73.98 24.51 50.07
CA ARG A 310 74.47 24.71 51.44
C ARG A 310 74.14 26.10 52.00
N SER A 311 74.13 27.16 51.20
CA SER A 311 73.78 28.52 51.64
C SER A 311 72.27 28.74 51.80
N LEU A 312 71.43 28.00 51.05
CA LEU A 312 69.98 27.92 51.30
C LEU A 312 69.61 27.13 52.57
N LYS A 313 70.54 26.37 53.16
CA LYS A 313 70.34 25.67 54.44
C LYS A 313 70.74 26.49 55.67
N LEU A 314 71.35 27.67 55.51
CA LEU A 314 71.79 28.53 56.63
C LEU A 314 70.90 29.78 56.80
N ARG A 315 69.59 29.67 56.53
CA ARG A 315 68.62 30.69 56.98
C ARG A 315 67.17 30.20 56.98
N VAL A 316 66.87 29.07 57.63
CA VAL A 316 65.51 28.79 58.14
C VAL A 316 65.62 28.02 59.46
N SER A 317 65.68 28.75 60.58
CA SER A 317 65.23 28.27 61.87
C SER A 317 63.96 29.06 62.22
N GLY A 318 62.82 28.39 62.23
CA GLY A 318 61.53 28.98 62.60
C GLY A 318 60.39 28.50 61.70
N ALA A 319 59.78 27.38 62.07
CA ALA A 319 58.42 26.99 61.65
C ALA A 319 57.41 28.07 62.16
N PRO A 320 56.22 28.25 61.56
CA PRO A 320 55.24 27.19 61.30
C PRO A 320 54.53 27.22 59.94
N SER A 321 53.91 26.09 59.62
CA SER A 321 52.93 25.94 58.54
C SER A 321 51.74 26.88 58.73
N HIS A 322 51.25 27.41 57.60
CA HIS A 322 50.00 28.12 57.29
C HIS A 322 50.41 29.27 56.35
N SER A 323 49.85 29.51 55.18
CA SER A 323 48.51 29.27 54.63
C SER A 323 48.50 29.82 53.19
N ARG A 324 47.40 29.58 52.45
CA ARG A 324 46.92 30.38 51.31
C ARG A 324 47.78 30.28 50.04
N SER A 325 47.25 30.38 48.83
CA SER A 325 45.93 30.54 48.20
C SER A 325 46.27 30.47 46.68
N ASP A 326 45.41 30.17 45.71
CA ASP A 326 44.06 30.62 45.40
C ASP A 326 43.46 29.63 44.38
N SER A 327 42.25 29.17 44.63
CA SER A 327 41.23 29.16 43.56
C SER A 327 40.66 30.59 43.51
N PRO A 328 39.91 31.08 42.48
CA PRO A 328 39.12 30.30 41.52
C PRO A 328 38.94 30.92 40.11
N ILE A 329 38.34 30.12 39.23
CA ILE A 329 37.21 30.43 38.33
C ILE A 329 37.06 31.89 37.87
N ALA A 330 37.16 32.11 36.55
CA ALA A 330 36.17 32.85 35.76
C ALA A 330 36.65 32.94 34.30
N VAL A 331 35.85 32.87 33.25
CA VAL A 331 34.42 32.61 33.06
C VAL A 331 34.28 32.62 31.52
N GLN A 332 33.52 31.66 31.01
CA GLN A 332 32.62 31.79 29.85
C GLN A 332 33.13 32.47 28.57
N LEU A 333 33.10 31.72 27.47
CA LEU A 333 32.33 32.10 26.27
C LEU A 333 32.31 30.92 25.29
N ARG A 334 31.30 30.04 25.42
CA ARG A 334 30.52 29.53 24.29
C ARG A 334 29.38 28.65 24.78
N THR A 335 28.26 29.30 25.08
CA THR A 335 26.94 28.70 24.92
C THR A 335 26.37 29.28 23.61
N ARG A 336 25.93 28.41 22.69
CA ARG A 336 24.78 28.60 21.78
C ARG A 336 24.58 27.31 20.95
N LEU A 337 23.75 26.41 21.51
CA LEU A 337 22.69 25.51 20.97
C LEU A 337 22.55 25.31 19.44
N PRO A 338 21.70 24.36 18.97
CA PRO A 338 21.55 22.92 19.26
C PRO A 338 21.41 22.10 17.94
N SER A 339 21.44 20.76 17.96
CA SER A 339 20.57 19.95 17.07
C SER A 339 20.69 18.45 17.38
N GLU A 340 19.63 17.96 18.03
CA GLU A 340 18.82 16.81 17.62
C GLU A 340 19.55 15.57 17.07
N SER A 341 19.66 14.54 17.91
CA SER A 341 19.85 13.15 17.48
C SER A 341 19.26 12.25 18.55
N GLU A 342 17.95 12.16 18.61
CA GLU A 342 17.28 10.98 19.15
C GLU A 342 16.20 10.52 18.18
N SER A 343 16.33 9.26 17.84
CA SER A 343 15.55 8.50 16.89
C SER A 343 14.22 8.13 17.55
N GLU A 344 13.15 8.84 17.23
CA GLU A 344 11.78 8.36 17.41
C GLU A 344 11.29 7.78 16.09
N LEU A 345 11.59 6.49 15.86
CA LEU A 345 10.92 5.67 14.85
C LEU A 345 10.05 4.66 15.59
N ALA A 346 8.87 5.09 16.03
CA ALA A 346 7.81 4.18 16.45
C ALA A 346 6.44 4.84 16.31
N LYS A 347 5.52 4.09 15.70
CA LYS A 347 4.07 4.34 15.53
C LYS A 347 3.70 5.10 14.26
N PHE A 348 3.84 4.38 13.14
CA PHE A 348 2.86 4.51 12.07
C PHE A 348 1.72 3.55 12.42
N ASP A 349 0.54 4.08 12.72
CA ASP A 349 -0.67 3.28 12.94
C ASP A 349 -1.07 2.63 11.62
N GLN A 350 -0.61 1.39 11.44
CA GLN A 350 -1.02 0.51 10.36
C GLN A 350 -2.31 -0.19 10.76
N GLU A 351 -3.43 0.53 10.74
CA GLU A 351 -4.75 -0.10 10.72
C GLU A 351 -5.12 -0.45 9.27
N TYR A 352 -4.38 -1.38 8.68
CA TYR A 352 -4.83 -2.11 7.49
C TYR A 352 -5.80 -3.20 7.98
N LYS A 353 -7.10 -2.89 7.98
CA LYS A 353 -8.15 -3.90 8.13
C LYS A 353 -8.14 -4.79 6.89
N ALA A 354 -7.49 -5.94 7.01
CA ALA A 354 -7.57 -7.04 6.05
C ALA A 354 -8.75 -7.99 6.40
N ASP A 355 -9.89 -7.42 6.83
CA ASP A 355 -11.11 -8.15 7.17
C ASP A 355 -12.29 -7.49 6.46
N GLU A 356 -12.41 -7.70 5.15
CA GLU A 356 -13.70 -7.55 4.44
C GLU A 356 -13.74 -8.40 3.15
N ILE A 357 -13.04 -9.54 3.17
CA ILE A 357 -13.25 -10.62 2.21
C ILE A 357 -13.49 -11.88 3.03
N ASN A 358 -14.69 -11.99 3.61
CA ASN A 358 -15.37 -13.25 3.93
C ASN A 358 -16.72 -12.96 4.58
N GLY A 359 -17.80 -13.40 3.95
CA GLY A 359 -19.14 -13.36 4.55
C GLY A 359 -20.27 -13.29 3.53
N TRP A 360 -20.28 -14.20 2.55
CA TRP A 360 -21.53 -14.54 1.87
C TRP A 360 -22.41 -15.25 2.90
N GLU A 361 -23.29 -14.51 3.56
CA GLU A 361 -24.40 -15.10 4.32
C GLU A 361 -25.62 -15.00 3.39
N PHE A 362 -26.03 -16.17 2.90
CA PHE A 362 -27.32 -16.33 2.24
C PHE A 362 -28.36 -16.17 3.35
N ASP A 363 -29.20 -15.14 3.29
CA ASP A 363 -30.40 -15.09 4.13
C ASP A 363 -31.29 -16.26 3.69
N ASP A 364 -31.25 -17.35 4.46
CA ASP A 364 -32.25 -18.42 4.42
C ASP A 364 -33.60 -17.77 4.76
N LEU A 365 -34.40 -17.49 3.72
CA LEU A 365 -35.81 -17.16 3.83
C LEU A 365 -36.59 -18.41 4.29
N GLU A 366 -36.43 -18.81 5.55
CA GLU A 366 -37.38 -19.66 6.25
C GLU A 366 -38.38 -18.76 6.99
N ASP A 367 -39.47 -18.42 6.31
CA ASP A 367 -40.80 -18.37 6.92
C ASP A 367 -41.88 -18.41 5.84
N VAL A 368 -42.12 -19.61 5.31
CA VAL A 368 -43.35 -19.93 4.59
C VAL A 368 -44.28 -20.65 5.57
N PRO A 369 -45.40 -20.05 6.01
CA PRO A 369 -46.45 -20.80 6.68
C PRO A 369 -47.10 -21.70 5.63
N ARG A 370 -46.98 -23.02 5.79
CA ARG A 370 -47.84 -23.98 5.10
C ARG A 370 -49.29 -23.74 5.52
N PRO A 371 -50.25 -23.59 4.60
CA PRO A 371 -51.65 -23.78 4.94
C PRO A 371 -51.93 -25.28 4.94
N ASP A 372 -52.46 -25.73 6.07
CA ASP A 372 -52.94 -27.08 6.32
C ASP A 372 -53.93 -27.55 5.25
N PHE A 373 -53.84 -28.86 4.99
CA PHE A 373 -54.85 -29.63 4.28
C PHE A 373 -56.17 -29.60 5.06
N LEU A 374 -57.24 -29.14 4.39
CA LEU A 374 -58.61 -29.64 4.54
C LEU A 374 -59.44 -29.30 3.29
#